data_AF-A0A9X2QHY7-F1
#
_entry.id   AF-A0A9X2QHY7-F1
#
_cell.length_a   1.000
_cell.length_b   1.000
_cell.length_c   1.000
_cell.angle_alpha   90.00
_cell.angle_beta   90.00
_cell.angle_gamma   90.00
#
_symmetry.space_group_name_H-M   'P 1'
#
loop_
_entity.id
_entity.type
_entity.pdbx_description
1 polymer ?
#
loop_
_entity_poly.entity_id
_entity_poly.type
_entity_poly.pdbx_seq_one_letter_code
_entity_poly.pdbx_strand_id
1 'polypeptide(L)'
;MRNTLDWAALPPTAKLCLQVALLHGGLLQTENGYIGGDAPADTQERFGAVVIAQLMQHDLLTADCIEERRVALTDSAMVLFHANTPRTGANA
;
A
#
# COMPACT_ATOMS: atom_id res chain seq x y z
N MET A 1 13.69 -10.36 -15.60
CA MET A 1 13.83 -10.96 -14.25
C MET A 1 12.46 -10.89 -13.58
N ARG A 2 11.81 -12.04 -13.35
CA ARG A 2 10.54 -12.09 -12.61
C ARG A 2 10.88 -11.95 -11.13
N ASN A 3 10.75 -10.76 -10.59
CA ASN A 3 10.86 -10.53 -9.15
C ASN A 3 9.58 -11.11 -8.54
N THR A 4 9.58 -12.39 -8.19
CA THR A 4 8.52 -13.03 -7.41
C THR A 4 8.55 -12.41 -6.02
N LEU A 5 7.92 -11.24 -5.90
CA LEU A 5 7.74 -10.60 -4.61
C LEU A 5 6.90 -11.53 -3.75
N ASP A 6 7.51 -12.05 -2.70
CA ASP A 6 6.83 -12.91 -1.76
C ASP A 6 6.17 -12.04 -0.69
N TRP A 7 4.86 -12.15 -0.56
CA TRP A 7 4.12 -11.44 0.48
C TRP A 7 4.61 -11.82 1.87
N ALA A 8 5.01 -13.08 2.11
CA ALA A 8 5.53 -13.47 3.42
C ALA A 8 6.84 -12.73 3.75
N ALA A 9 7.66 -12.43 2.74
CA ALA A 9 8.90 -11.67 2.88
C ALA A 9 8.71 -10.16 3.10
N LEU A 10 7.51 -9.61 2.84
CA LEU A 10 7.22 -8.20 3.12
C LEU A 10 7.23 -7.93 4.64
N PRO A 11 7.83 -6.82 5.09
CA PRO A 11 7.79 -6.44 6.49
C PRO A 11 6.33 -6.18 6.93
N PRO A 12 6.01 -6.41 8.21
CA PRO A 12 4.63 -6.28 8.71
C PRO A 12 4.06 -4.86 8.51
N THR A 13 4.91 -3.84 8.60
CA THR A 13 4.55 -2.44 8.30
C THR A 13 4.20 -2.20 6.84
N ALA A 14 4.86 -2.87 5.88
CA ALA A 14 4.52 -2.78 4.46
C ALA A 14 3.17 -3.42 4.15
N LYS A 15 2.88 -4.57 4.79
CA LYS A 15 1.58 -5.25 4.66
C LYS A 15 0.44 -4.36 5.17
N LEU A 16 0.61 -3.77 6.35
CA LEU A 16 -0.34 -2.80 6.91
C LEU A 16 -0.51 -1.58 6.00
N CYS A 17 0.59 -1.05 5.47
CA CYS A 17 0.56 0.08 4.54
C CYS A 17 -0.27 -0.22 3.30
N LEU A 18 -0.06 -1.38 2.66
CA LEU A 18 -0.85 -1.83 1.52
C LEU A 18 -2.33 -2.01 1.89
N GLN A 19 -2.62 -2.57 3.07
CA GLN A 19 -3.98 -2.75 3.55
C GLN A 19 -4.69 -1.41 3.75
N VAL A 20 -4.06 -0.45 4.40
CA VAL A 20 -4.61 0.92 4.59
C VAL A 20 -4.79 1.60 3.25
N ALA A 21 -3.83 1.49 2.33
CA ALA A 21 -3.97 2.01 0.99
C ALA A 21 -5.17 1.40 0.27
N LEU A 22 -5.43 0.10 0.43
CA LEU A 22 -6.57 -0.58 -0.19
C LEU A 22 -7.89 -0.13 0.42
N LEU A 23 -7.95 -0.02 1.75
CA LEU A 23 -9.15 0.43 2.46
C LEU A 23 -9.51 1.89 2.15
N HIS A 24 -8.50 2.77 2.05
CA HIS A 24 -8.69 4.21 1.90
C HIS A 24 -8.49 4.72 0.46
N GLY A 25 -8.34 3.83 -0.53
CA GLY A 25 -8.18 4.21 -1.93
C GLY A 25 -6.87 4.94 -2.25
N GLY A 26 -5.80 4.61 -1.52
CA GLY A 26 -4.45 5.15 -1.69
C GLY A 26 -3.87 5.68 -0.39
N LEU A 27 -2.68 6.25 -0.51
CA LEU A 27 -1.97 6.92 0.57
C LEU A 27 -1.74 8.38 0.20
N LEU A 28 -1.69 9.24 1.21
CA LEU A 28 -1.35 10.64 1.09
C LEU A 28 -0.04 10.92 1.82
N GLN A 29 0.88 11.57 1.14
CA GLN A 29 2.13 12.07 1.68
C GLN A 29 1.87 13.33 2.50
N THR A 30 2.35 13.29 3.75
CA THR A 30 2.34 14.40 4.70
C THR A 30 3.79 14.71 5.11
N GLU A 31 3.98 15.82 5.82
CA GLU A 31 5.30 16.21 6.34
C GLU A 31 5.89 15.17 7.31
N ASN A 32 5.04 14.38 7.98
CA ASN A 32 5.44 13.40 8.99
C ASN A 32 5.47 11.95 8.46
N GLY A 33 5.20 11.73 7.17
CA GLY A 33 5.11 10.40 6.56
C GLY A 33 3.85 10.22 5.71
N TYR A 34 3.46 8.98 5.47
CA TYR A 34 2.31 8.65 4.62
C TYR A 34 1.13 8.16 5.46
N ILE A 35 -0.06 8.63 5.17
CA ILE A 35 -1.32 8.22 5.82
C ILE A 35 -2.28 7.65 4.77
N GLY A 36 -3.36 6.97 5.17
CA GLY A 36 -4.43 6.60 4.25
C GLY A 36 -5.04 7.83 3.58
N GLY A 37 -5.38 7.75 2.29
CA GLY A 37 -5.93 8.90 1.54
C GLY A 37 -7.21 9.48 2.16
N ASP A 38 -8.02 8.62 2.77
CA ASP A 38 -9.24 8.96 3.51
C ASP A 38 -9.05 8.92 5.03
N ALA A 39 -7.82 8.69 5.51
CA ALA A 39 -7.54 8.69 6.94
C ALA A 39 -7.51 10.13 7.49
N PRO A 40 -7.95 10.34 8.75
CA PRO A 40 -7.87 11.66 9.37
C PRO A 40 -6.41 12.11 9.48
N ALA A 41 -6.14 13.39 9.20
CA ALA A 41 -4.79 13.96 9.24
C ALA A 41 -4.10 13.83 10.61
N ASP A 42 -4.89 13.72 11.68
CA ASP A 42 -4.40 13.51 13.06
C ASP A 42 -4.06 12.05 13.38
N THR A 43 -4.22 11.13 12.42
CA THR A 43 -3.92 9.72 12.64
C THR A 43 -2.46 9.52 13.07
N GLN A 44 -2.28 8.68 14.08
CA GLN A 44 -0.96 8.24 14.52
C GLN A 44 -0.41 7.11 13.64
N GLU A 45 -1.24 6.50 12.80
CA GLU A 45 -0.84 5.47 11.84
C GLU A 45 -0.16 6.10 10.62
N ARG A 46 1.11 6.46 10.82
CA ARG A 46 1.97 7.05 9.79
C ARG A 46 2.98 6.03 9.29
N PHE A 47 3.04 5.87 7.99
CA PHE A 47 4.00 5.00 7.33
C PHE A 47 5.25 5.79 6.96
N GLY A 48 6.41 5.23 7.29
CA GLY A 48 7.69 5.83 6.94
C GLY A 48 7.94 5.79 5.42
N ALA A 49 8.60 6.82 4.91
CA ALA A 49 8.94 6.92 3.49
C ALA A 49 9.76 5.75 2.96
N VAL A 50 10.57 5.11 3.81
CA VAL A 50 11.37 3.92 3.45
C VAL A 50 10.47 2.76 3.02
N VAL A 51 9.37 2.52 3.74
CA VAL A 51 8.42 1.44 3.41
C VAL A 51 7.74 1.71 2.07
N ILE A 52 7.33 2.95 1.83
CA ILE A 52 6.74 3.36 0.56
C ILE A 52 7.73 3.19 -0.59
N ALA A 53 8.97 3.65 -0.42
CA ALA A 53 10.00 3.52 -1.44
C ALA A 53 10.31 2.04 -1.78
N GLN A 54 10.26 1.15 -0.80
CA GLN A 54 10.39 -0.30 -1.05
C GLN A 54 9.19 -0.84 -1.84
N LEU A 55 7.97 -0.46 -1.48
CA LEU A 55 6.77 -0.86 -2.19
C LEU A 55 6.74 -0.34 -3.64
N MET A 56 7.20 0.90 -3.86
CA MET A 56 7.36 1.49 -5.20
C MET A 56 8.42 0.75 -6.03
N GLN A 57 9.55 0.38 -5.43
CA GLN A 57 10.58 -0.45 -6.11
C GLN A 57 10.05 -1.82 -6.53
N HIS A 58 9.05 -2.32 -5.82
CA HIS A 58 8.38 -3.57 -6.14
C HIS A 58 7.15 -3.40 -7.03
N ASP A 59 6.94 -2.21 -7.60
CA ASP A 59 5.82 -1.90 -8.47
C ASP A 59 4.46 -2.15 -7.79
N LEU A 60 4.38 -1.98 -6.47
CA LEU A 60 3.14 -2.13 -5.69
C LEU A 60 2.43 -0.80 -5.45
N LEU A 61 3.21 0.27 -5.42
CA LEU A 61 2.73 1.63 -5.24
C LEU A 61 3.23 2.49 -6.39
N THR A 62 2.40 3.40 -6.83
CA THR A 62 2.74 4.38 -7.87
C THR A 62 2.30 5.77 -7.41
N ALA A 63 3.12 6.78 -7.70
CA ALA A 63 2.70 8.16 -7.47
C ALA A 63 1.54 8.49 -8.42
N ASP A 64 0.51 9.14 -7.90
CA ASP A 64 -0.60 9.60 -8.71
C ASP A 64 -0.12 10.74 -9.62
N CYS A 65 -0.53 10.71 -10.89
CA CYS A 65 -0.10 11.70 -11.87
C CYS A 65 -0.83 13.05 -11.74
N ILE A 66 -1.96 13.07 -11.02
CA ILE A 66 -2.76 14.28 -10.77
C ILE A 66 -2.33 14.91 -9.43
N GLU A 67 -2.08 14.08 -8.42
CA GLU A 67 -1.62 14.53 -7.11
C GLU A 67 -0.27 13.91 -6.76
N GLU A 68 0.82 14.67 -6.91
CA GLU A 68 2.18 14.19 -6.62
C GLU A 68 2.37 13.69 -5.17
N ARG A 69 1.52 14.18 -4.25
CA ARG A 69 1.50 13.75 -2.84
C ARG A 69 0.69 12.48 -2.63
N ARG A 70 -0.13 12.07 -3.59
CA ARG A 70 -0.94 10.87 -3.48
C ARG A 70 -0.20 9.70 -4.10
N VAL A 71 -0.29 8.57 -3.42
CA VAL A 71 0.29 7.31 -3.88
C VAL A 71 -0.86 6.32 -4.03
N ALA A 72 -1.09 5.90 -5.27
CA ALA A 72 -2.06 4.90 -5.62
C ALA A 72 -1.44 3.50 -5.57
N LEU A 73 -2.29 2.51 -5.34
CA LEU A 73 -1.91 1.10 -5.49
C LEU A 73 -1.87 0.74 -6.97
N THR A 74 -0.91 -0.09 -7.35
CA THR A 74 -0.89 -0.70 -8.68
C THR A 74 -1.77 -1.95 -8.71
N ASP A 75 -2.07 -2.41 -9.93
CA ASP A 75 -2.76 -3.69 -10.15
C ASP A 75 -1.98 -4.85 -9.52
N SER A 76 -0.64 -4.82 -9.60
CA SER A 76 0.26 -5.81 -8.97
C SER A 76 0.02 -5.91 -7.46
N ALA A 77 -0.17 -4.80 -6.77
CA ALA A 77 -0.48 -4.80 -5.35
C ALA A 77 -1.85 -5.38 -5.03
N MET A 78 -2.87 -5.06 -5.84
CA MET A 78 -4.20 -5.64 -5.68
C MET A 78 -4.18 -7.15 -5.88
N VAL A 79 -3.49 -7.63 -6.91
CA VAL A 79 -3.33 -9.07 -7.19
C VAL A 79 -2.59 -9.76 -6.05
N LEU A 80 -1.48 -9.19 -5.57
CA LEU A 80 -0.69 -9.76 -4.47
C LEU A 80 -1.50 -9.82 -3.16
N PHE A 81 -2.25 -8.76 -2.86
CA PHE A 81 -3.11 -8.68 -1.69
C PHE A 81 -4.25 -9.69 -1.80
N HIS A 82 -4.94 -9.78 -2.93
CA HIS A 82 -6.00 -10.77 -3.14
C HIS A 82 -5.51 -12.22 -3.15
N ALA A 83 -4.27 -12.46 -3.57
CA ALA A 83 -3.65 -13.77 -3.52
C ALA A 83 -3.30 -14.22 -2.09
N ASN A 84 -2.99 -13.28 -1.18
CA ASN A 84 -2.58 -13.59 0.20
C ASN A 84 -3.62 -13.31 1.27
N THR A 85 -4.62 -12.50 0.98
CA THR A 85 -5.74 -12.29 1.87
C THR A 85 -6.74 -13.39 1.57
N PRO A 86 -7.07 -14.28 2.53
CA PRO A 86 -8.10 -15.27 2.30
C PRO A 86 -9.36 -14.52 1.86
N ARG A 87 -9.93 -14.91 0.73
CA ARG A 87 -11.24 -14.42 0.29
C ARG A 87 -12.23 -14.79 1.39
N THR A 88 -12.44 -13.90 2.35
CA THR A 88 -13.61 -13.93 3.25
C THR A 88 -14.82 -13.57 2.38
N GLY A 89 -15.23 -14.51 1.54
CA GLY A 89 -16.19 -14.27 0.47
C GLY A 89 -16.25 -15.31 -0.65
N ALA A 90 -15.68 -16.51 -0.47
CA ALA A 90 -15.99 -17.66 -1.32
C ALA A 90 -16.83 -18.68 -0.53
N ASN A 91 -18.01 -18.24 -0.06
CA ASN A 91 -19.12 -19.15 0.19
C ASN A 91 -20.13 -18.89 -0.93
N ALA A 92 -20.15 -19.79 -1.91
CA ALA A 92 -21.29 -20.06 -2.76
C ALA A 92 -21.22 -21.55 -3.14
#